data_AF-A0A958E561-F1
#
_entry.id   AF-A0A958E561-F1
#
_cell.length_a   1.000
_cell.length_b   1.000
_cell.length_c   1.000
_cell.angle_alpha   90.00
_cell.angle_beta   90.00
_cell.angle_gamma   90.00
#
_symmetry.space_group_name_H-M   'P 1'
#
loop_
_entity.id
_entity.type
_entity.pdbx_description
1 polymer ?
#
loop_
_entity_poly.entity_id
_entity_poly.type
_entity_poly.pdbx_seq_one_letter_code
_entity_poly.pdbx_strand_id
1 'polypeptide(L)' 'MAAAFAAKNAIKSGEKLTPEAMSALVDQLFATKEPYFGPHGRPVIVTLELEELERRFKK' A
#
# COMPACT_ATOMS: atom_id res chain seq x y z
N MET A 1 -9.65 -18.71 2.89
CA MET A 1 -10.56 -17.84 3.67
C MET A 1 -9.93 -16.49 4.02
N ALA A 2 -8.65 -16.44 4.44
CA ALA A 2 -7.97 -15.19 4.78
C ALA A 2 -7.99 -14.12 3.66
N ALA A 3 -7.68 -14.50 2.41
CA ALA A 3 -7.67 -13.56 1.29
C ALA A 3 -9.04 -12.92 1.01
N ALA A 4 -10.12 -13.69 1.08
CA ALA A 4 -11.48 -13.19 0.87
C ALA A 4 -11.93 -12.23 1.99
N PHE A 5 -11.55 -12.52 3.23
CA PHE A 5 -11.82 -11.63 4.36
C PHE A 5 -11.02 -10.33 4.28
N ALA A 6 -9.75 -10.41 3.87
CA ALA A 6 -8.90 -9.23 3.64
C ALA A 6 -9.48 -8.33 2.54
N ALA A 7 -9.88 -8.91 1.39
CA ALA A 7 -10.47 -8.15 0.29
C ALA A 7 -11.81 -7.49 0.67
N LYS A 8 -12.59 -8.11 1.55
CA LYS A 8 -13.87 -7.55 2.02
C LYS A 8 -13.69 -6.34 2.94
N ASN A 9 -12.64 -6.32 3.76
CA ASN A 9 -12.35 -5.24 4.71
C ASN A 9 -11.33 -4.22 4.17
N ALA A 10 -10.87 -4.39 2.94
CA ALA A 10 -9.92 -3.46 2.32
C ALA A 10 -10.60 -2.12 2.02
N ILE A 11 -9.81 -1.04 2.15
CA ILE A 11 -10.18 0.29 1.67
C ILE A 11 -10.37 0.20 0.16
N LYS A 12 -11.50 0.74 -0.32
CA LYS A 12 -11.86 0.61 -1.72
C LYS A 12 -11.20 1.70 -2.55
N SER A 13 -10.98 1.39 -3.83
CA SER A 13 -10.47 2.37 -4.79
C SER A 13 -11.38 3.60 -4.82
N GLY A 14 -10.78 4.79 -4.72
CA GLY A 14 -11.48 6.08 -4.74
C GLY A 14 -12.03 6.54 -3.39
N GLU A 15 -11.84 5.77 -2.32
CA GLU A 15 -12.19 6.19 -0.96
C GLU A 15 -11.25 7.31 -0.48
N LYS A 16 -11.82 8.42 -0.01
CA LYS A 16 -11.05 9.55 0.52
C LYS A 16 -10.67 9.26 1.96
N LEU A 17 -9.38 9.32 2.26
CA LEU A 17 -8.85 9.14 3.60
C LEU A 17 -8.38 10.49 4.15
N THR A 18 -8.48 10.67 5.47
CA THR A 18 -7.82 11.79 6.15
C THR A 18 -6.33 11.49 6.33
N PRO A 19 -5.47 12.50 6.53
CA PRO A 19 -4.06 12.28 6.79
C PRO A 19 -3.80 11.34 7.98
N GLU A 20 -4.62 11.43 9.03
CA GLU A 20 -4.52 10.59 10.22
C GLU A 20 -4.85 9.12 9.90
N ALA A 21 -5.90 8.89 9.11
CA ALA A 21 -6.27 7.56 8.66
C ALA A 21 -5.17 6.94 7.78
N MET A 22 -4.55 7.74 6.90
CA MET A 22 -3.42 7.30 6.09
C MET A 22 -2.22 6.88 6.97
N SER A 23 -1.86 7.69 7.98
CA SER A 23 -0.79 7.36 8.91
C SER A 23 -1.07 6.07 9.66
N ALA A 24 -2.28 5.93 10.22
CA ALA A 24 -2.69 4.75 10.98
C ALA A 24 -2.61 3.46 10.13
N LEU A 25 -2.92 3.53 8.84
CA LEU A 25 -2.79 2.39 7.92
C LEU A 25 -1.33 1.98 7.71
N VAL A 26 -0.44 2.95 7.56
CA VAL A 26 1.00 2.70 7.42
C VAL A 26 1.55 2.08 8.70
N ASP A 27 1.15 2.59 9.87
CA ASP A 27 1.53 2.03 11.16
C ASP A 27 1.04 0.58 11.32
N GLN A 28 -0.22 0.31 10.96
CA GLN A 28 -0.79 -1.03 10.97
C GLN A 28 -0.06 -1.98 10.00
N LEU A 29 0.32 -1.51 8.81
CA LEU A 29 1.07 -2.29 7.84
C LEU A 29 2.41 -2.75 8.43
N PHE A 30 3.19 -1.84 9.01
CA PHE A 30 4.49 -2.16 9.59
C PHE A 30 4.42 -2.93 10.91
N ALA A 31 3.27 -2.94 11.58
CA ALA A 31 3.02 -3.83 12.71
C ALA A 31 2.79 -5.30 12.31
N THR A 32 2.56 -5.59 11.01
CA THR A 32 2.41 -6.96 10.52
C THR A 32 3.75 -7.69 10.40
N LYS A 33 3.70 -9.03 10.42
CA LYS A 33 4.92 -9.87 10.29
C LYS A 33 5.55 -9.80 8.90
N GLU A 34 4.75 -9.56 7.87
CA GLU A 34 5.20 -9.52 6.47
C GLU A 34 4.51 -8.34 5.76
N PRO A 35 5.09 -7.13 5.79
CA PRO A 35 4.46 -5.92 5.27
C PRO A 35 4.63 -5.74 3.74
N TYR A 36 5.45 -6.56 3.09
CA TYR A 36 5.87 -6.32 1.71
C TYR A 36 4.97 -6.97 0.66
N PHE A 37 4.27 -8.06 1.01
CA PHE A 37 3.45 -8.84 0.08
C PHE A 37 2.01 -8.96 0.56
N GLY A 38 1.07 -8.72 -0.35
CA GLY A 38 -0.35 -8.94 -0.09
C GLY A 38 -0.71 -10.43 -0.14
N PRO A 39 -1.95 -10.79 0.23
CA PRO A 39 -2.42 -12.19 0.30
C PRO A 39 -2.42 -12.94 -1.04
N HIS A 40 -2.18 -12.24 -2.15
CA HIS A 40 -2.03 -12.80 -3.50
C HIS A 40 -0.61 -12.64 -4.08
N GLY A 41 0.38 -12.29 -3.25
CA GLY A 41 1.78 -12.14 -3.66
C GLY A 41 2.12 -10.83 -4.39
N ARG A 42 1.18 -9.88 -4.46
CA ARG A 42 1.44 -8.55 -5.04
C ARG A 42 2.22 -7.68 -4.05
N PRO A 43 3.21 -6.90 -4.49
CA PRO A 43 3.91 -5.97 -3.61
C PRO A 43 2.94 -4.90 -3.09
N VAL A 44 3.04 -4.59 -1.79
CA VAL A 44 2.23 -3.56 -1.11
C VAL A 44 2.90 -2.19 -1.20
N ILE A 45 4.23 -2.17 -1.13
CA ILE A 45 5.04 -0.95 -1.15
C ILE A 45 5.91 -0.97 -2.41
N VAL A 46 5.95 0.16 -3.10
CA VAL A 46 6.87 0.41 -4.21
C VAL A 46 7.68 1.65 -3.88
N THR A 47 9.00 1.53 -3.85
CA THR A 47 9.90 2.66 -3.66
C THR A 47 10.26 3.22 -5.03
N LEU A 48 10.04 4.51 -5.22
CA LEU A 48 10.45 5.25 -6.41
C LEU A 48 11.57 6.21 -5.99
N GLU A 49 12.75 6.00 -6.55
CA GLU A 49 13.88 6.90 -6.33
C GLU A 49 13.67 8.22 -7.10
N LEU A 50 14.25 9.31 -6.59
CA LEU A 50 14.13 10.62 -7.21
C LEU A 50 14.72 10.62 -8.63
N GLU A 51 15.83 9.92 -8.84
CA GLU A 51 16.46 9.76 -10.16
C GLU A 51 15.56 8.99 -11.15
N GLU A 52 14.88 7.95 -10.66
CA GLU A 52 13.90 7.20 -11.45
C GLU A 52 12.70 8.07 -11.85
N LEU A 53 12.26 8.92 -10.91
CA LEU A 53 11.21 9.89 -11.17
C LEU A 53 11.66 10.88 -12.25
N GLU A 54 12.84 11.47 -12.10
CA GLU A 54 13.39 12.39 -13.10
C GLU A 54 13.47 11.76 -14.49
N ARG A 55 13.93 10.50 -14.60
CA ARG A 55 14.02 9.78 -15.88
C ARG A 55 12.65 9.58 -16.54
N ARG A 56 11.59 9.32 -15.75
CA ARG A 56 10.23 9.09 -16.27
C ARG A 56 9.55 10.37 -16.75
N PHE A 57 9.89 11.52 -16.15
CA PHE A 57 9.33 12.82 -16.51
C PHE A 57 10.19 13.60 -17.52
N LYS A 58 11.49 13.29 -17.66
CA LYS A 58 12.35 13.80 -18.73
C LYS A 58 12.01 13.06 -20.03
N LYS A 59 11.34 13.78 -20.94
CA LYS A 59 11.08 13.37 -22.32
C LYS A 59 12.35 13.40 -23.16
#